data_AF-A0A2H4U626-F1
#
_entry.id   AF-A0A2H4U626-F1
#
_cell.length_a   1.000
_cell.length_b   1.000
_cell.length_c   1.000
_cell.angle_alpha   90.00
_cell.angle_beta   90.00
_cell.angle_gamma   90.00
#
_symmetry.space_group_name_H-M   'P 1'
#
loop_
_entity.id
_entity.type
_entity.pdbx_description
1 polymer ?
#
loop_
_entity_poly.entity_id
_entity_poly.type
_entity_poly.pdbx_seq_one_letter_code
_entity_poly.pdbx_strand_id
1 'polypeptide(L)'
;MSNKKTAMVGTPCQILAATKINRYEEKTGGSPIDVKIGLFCMENFSYQYLKRYLKSRDIELFEVKEFRIEKGQFVAYLIDGNVFRIPIAETEPFTRKNCHICTDYTSDVSDISVGSVGSPKYHSTVIVRSQKGKQIIDACIAEGYIEAEAISRKGQDLLEKIANQKISKNTRIYKKREAIGRPVLSKRQISEEEFYDECGKCQFDNLQNDVISVGSCVLCGACEYVCPIDAVQINNRKPVSVKECEEDCHACYFACPRTFISDAIYPEGIDEQPLGEYLEIYSVKADSIMGQDGGVVSAILVYLLENNIVDEVSVVGEDKDAPWRPESYLTSKIQDVIKAAGTKYSTTTIGFKALTNKK
;
A
#
# COMPACT_ATOMS: atom_id res chain seq x y z
N MET A 1 -22.88 -1.22 11.88
CA MET A 1 -22.06 -1.51 10.70
C MET A 1 -22.19 -3.00 10.41
N SER A 2 -22.16 -3.46 9.15
CA SER A 2 -22.22 -4.90 8.88
C SER A 2 -21.07 -5.59 9.61
N ASN A 3 -21.33 -6.71 10.28
CA ASN A 3 -20.34 -7.50 11.03
C ASN A 3 -19.29 -8.19 10.14
N LYS A 4 -19.16 -7.76 8.88
CA LYS A 4 -18.25 -8.30 7.89
C LYS A 4 -16.82 -7.92 8.23
N LYS A 5 -15.92 -8.90 8.19
CA LYS A 5 -14.48 -8.73 8.32
C LYS A 5 -13.81 -8.89 6.97
N THR A 6 -12.89 -7.98 6.66
CA THR A 6 -12.15 -7.99 5.40
C THR A 6 -10.65 -8.01 5.65
N ALA A 7 -9.91 -8.84 4.90
CA ALA A 7 -8.45 -8.70 4.82
C ALA A 7 -8.08 -7.75 3.68
N MET A 8 -7.19 -6.79 3.94
CA MET A 8 -6.69 -5.85 2.96
C MET A 8 -5.22 -6.13 2.66
N VAL A 9 -4.89 -6.29 1.37
CA VAL A 9 -3.51 -6.20 0.88
C VAL A 9 -3.27 -4.79 0.35
N GLY A 10 -2.22 -4.11 0.78
CA GLY A 10 -1.95 -2.73 0.35
C GLY A 10 -0.50 -2.30 0.52
N THR A 11 -0.12 -1.24 -0.17
CA THR A 11 1.18 -0.56 0.03
C THR A 11 1.16 0.24 1.34
N PRO A 12 2.33 0.70 1.87
CA PRO A 12 2.39 1.37 3.17
C PRO A 12 1.42 2.53 3.33
N CYS A 13 1.30 3.38 2.30
CA CYS A 13 0.39 4.53 2.33
C CYS A 13 -1.10 4.15 2.34
N GLN A 14 -1.47 2.97 1.85
CA GLN A 14 -2.85 2.46 1.87
C GLN A 14 -3.15 1.77 3.21
N ILE A 15 -2.20 1.01 3.75
CA ILE A 15 -2.31 0.46 5.10
C ILE A 15 -2.43 1.57 6.12
N LEU A 16 -1.60 2.62 6.04
CA LEU A 16 -1.71 3.79 6.89
C LEU A 16 -3.10 4.45 6.81
N ALA A 17 -3.66 4.57 5.61
CA ALA A 17 -5.01 5.12 5.44
C ALA A 17 -6.07 4.24 6.13
N ALA A 18 -5.98 2.92 6.01
CA ALA A 18 -6.89 1.97 6.66
C ALA A 18 -6.73 2.03 8.19
N THR A 19 -5.51 2.13 8.69
CA THR A 19 -5.22 2.30 10.11
C THR A 19 -5.83 3.59 10.66
N LYS A 20 -5.68 4.72 9.95
CA LYS A 20 -6.33 5.98 10.34
C LYS A 20 -7.86 5.86 10.35
N ILE A 21 -8.46 5.27 9.31
CA ILE A 21 -9.92 5.07 9.24
C ILE A 21 -10.43 4.25 10.43
N ASN A 22 -9.78 3.15 10.77
CA ASN A 22 -10.23 2.31 11.88
C ASN A 22 -9.94 2.94 13.26
N ARG A 23 -8.83 3.67 13.41
CA ARG A 23 -8.49 4.34 14.67
C ARG A 23 -9.45 5.49 14.99
N TYR A 24 -9.83 6.25 13.97
CA TYR A 24 -10.66 7.45 14.07
C TYR A 24 -12.08 7.16 13.56
N GLU A 25 -12.65 6.02 13.95
CA GLU A 25 -13.95 5.56 13.43
C GLU A 25 -15.10 6.51 13.78
N GLU A 26 -15.00 7.24 14.88
CA GLU A 26 -15.95 8.25 15.33
C GLU A 26 -16.03 9.45 14.37
N LYS A 27 -14.93 9.75 13.66
CA LYS A 27 -14.89 10.80 12.63
C LYS A 27 -15.00 10.28 11.21
N THR A 28 -14.52 9.06 10.94
CA THR A 28 -14.42 8.52 9.57
C THR A 28 -15.54 7.53 9.23
N GLY A 29 -16.30 7.07 10.23
CA GLY A 29 -17.29 6.02 10.07
C GLY A 29 -16.71 4.61 10.01
N GLY A 30 -15.40 4.43 10.22
CA GLY A 30 -14.72 3.13 10.34
C GLY A 30 -14.68 2.33 9.03
N SER A 31 -14.12 1.12 9.10
CA SER A 31 -14.15 0.18 7.97
C SER A 31 -14.21 -1.27 8.44
N PRO A 32 -14.67 -2.21 7.58
CA PRO A 32 -14.66 -3.64 7.88
C PRO A 32 -13.25 -4.26 7.79
N ILE A 33 -12.21 -3.48 7.47
CA ILE A 33 -10.84 -3.99 7.33
C ILE A 33 -10.33 -4.45 8.69
N ASP A 34 -10.25 -5.76 8.90
CA ASP A 34 -9.83 -6.36 10.16
C ASP A 34 -8.37 -6.82 10.14
N VAL A 35 -7.91 -7.34 8.99
CA VAL A 35 -6.53 -7.84 8.78
C VAL A 35 -5.85 -6.98 7.73
N LYS A 36 -4.66 -6.44 8.04
CA LYS A 36 -3.87 -5.59 7.14
C LYS A 36 -2.57 -6.29 6.74
N ILE A 37 -2.45 -6.69 5.48
CA ILE A 37 -1.24 -7.25 4.88
C ILE A 37 -0.55 -6.15 4.07
N GLY A 38 0.56 -5.63 4.60
CA GLY A 38 1.36 -4.60 3.98
C GLY A 38 2.35 -5.15 2.96
N LEU A 39 2.47 -4.52 1.81
CA LEU A 39 3.50 -4.84 0.81
C LEU A 39 4.71 -3.93 0.98
N PHE A 40 5.92 -4.48 0.83
CA PHE A 40 7.11 -3.63 0.69
C PHE A 40 6.98 -2.77 -0.56
N CYS A 41 7.30 -1.48 -0.45
CA CYS A 41 7.10 -0.54 -1.55
C CYS A 41 8.19 0.51 -1.56
N MET A 42 9.02 0.54 -2.62
CA MET A 42 9.98 1.63 -2.84
C MET A 42 9.28 2.84 -3.48
N GLU A 43 8.66 2.61 -4.63
CA GLU A 43 7.95 3.59 -5.44
C GLU A 43 6.85 2.92 -6.27
N ASN A 44 5.97 3.73 -6.86
CA ASN A 44 4.86 3.26 -7.68
C ASN A 44 4.78 4.08 -8.97
N PHE A 45 4.30 3.48 -10.06
CA PHE A 45 4.30 4.10 -11.38
C PHE A 45 2.92 4.59 -11.82
N SER A 46 2.93 5.57 -12.72
CA SER A 46 1.73 6.01 -13.41
C SER A 46 1.46 5.10 -14.60
N TYR A 47 0.34 4.38 -14.58
CA TYR A 47 -0.12 3.56 -15.71
C TYR A 47 -0.02 4.28 -17.06
N GLN A 48 -0.53 5.50 -17.15
CA GLN A 48 -0.54 6.29 -18.39
C GLN A 48 0.88 6.63 -18.88
N TYR A 49 1.80 6.94 -17.97
CA TYR A 49 3.17 7.28 -18.34
C TYR A 49 4.01 6.04 -18.64
N LEU A 50 3.79 4.94 -17.92
CA LEU A 50 4.40 3.65 -18.23
C LEU A 50 3.96 3.17 -19.62
N LYS A 51 2.65 3.22 -19.91
CA LYS A 51 2.09 2.90 -21.23
C LYS A 51 2.75 3.74 -22.33
N ARG A 52 2.82 5.06 -22.15
CA ARG A 52 3.46 5.96 -23.12
C ARG A 52 4.96 5.67 -23.29
N TYR A 53 5.66 5.34 -22.20
CA TYR A 53 7.08 5.07 -22.19
C TYR A 53 7.47 3.75 -22.87
N LEU A 54 6.66 2.71 -22.69
CA LEU A 54 6.84 1.43 -23.39
C LEU A 54 6.48 1.59 -24.87
N LYS A 55 5.38 2.30 -25.17
CA LYS A 55 4.99 2.58 -26.56
C LYS A 55 6.05 3.37 -27.33
N SER A 56 6.80 4.26 -26.68
CA SER A 56 7.92 4.97 -27.32
C SER A 56 9.14 4.08 -27.59
N ARG A 57 9.07 2.79 -27.25
CA ARG A 57 10.07 1.75 -27.47
C ARG A 57 9.48 0.57 -28.22
N ASP A 58 8.35 0.81 -28.91
CA ASP A 58 7.64 -0.18 -29.71
C ASP A 58 7.19 -1.41 -28.90
N ILE A 59 6.86 -1.21 -27.61
CA ILE A 59 6.27 -2.23 -26.73
C ILE A 59 4.88 -1.77 -26.30
N GLU A 60 3.86 -2.53 -26.66
CA GLU A 60 2.51 -2.36 -26.18
C GLU A 60 2.29 -3.17 -24.88
N LEU A 61 1.43 -2.64 -23.99
CA LEU A 61 1.24 -3.27 -22.67
C LEU A 61 0.69 -4.70 -22.75
N PHE A 62 -0.11 -5.02 -23.76
CA PHE A 62 -0.64 -6.39 -23.92
C PHE A 62 0.45 -7.41 -24.30
N GLU A 63 1.62 -6.96 -24.74
CA GLU A 63 2.76 -7.83 -25.07
C GLU A 63 3.56 -8.21 -23.83
N VAL A 64 3.36 -7.51 -22.71
CA VAL A 64 4.07 -7.78 -21.45
C VAL A 64 3.39 -8.92 -20.70
N LYS A 65 4.14 -9.98 -20.44
CA LYS A 65 3.74 -11.13 -19.63
C LYS A 65 3.93 -10.87 -18.12
N GLU A 66 5.03 -10.24 -17.74
CA GLU A 66 5.37 -10.00 -16.33
C GLU A 66 6.27 -8.77 -16.19
N PHE A 67 5.98 -7.93 -15.21
CA PHE A 67 6.93 -6.92 -14.74
C PHE A 67 7.67 -7.43 -13.51
N ARG A 68 8.97 -7.11 -13.38
CA ARG A 68 9.74 -7.31 -12.14
C ARG A 68 10.63 -6.11 -11.84
N ILE A 69 10.89 -5.85 -10.56
CA ILE A 69 12.00 -5.02 -10.11
C ILE A 69 13.01 -5.94 -9.43
N GLU A 70 14.17 -6.13 -10.06
CA GLU A 70 15.19 -7.05 -9.57
C GLU A 70 16.58 -6.49 -9.85
N LYS A 71 17.49 -6.63 -8.90
CA LYS A 71 18.91 -6.24 -9.05
C LYS A 71 19.10 -4.79 -9.55
N GLY A 72 18.25 -3.87 -9.11
CA GLY A 72 18.30 -2.46 -9.51
C GLY A 72 17.81 -2.17 -10.93
N GLN A 73 17.09 -3.11 -11.56
CA GLN A 73 16.51 -2.98 -12.88
C GLN A 73 14.99 -3.07 -12.82
N PHE A 74 14.31 -2.27 -13.62
CA PHE A 74 12.93 -2.49 -14.03
C PHE A 74 12.94 -3.41 -15.25
N VAL A 75 12.20 -4.52 -15.18
CA VAL A 75 12.19 -5.57 -16.19
C VAL A 75 10.77 -5.82 -16.65
N ALA A 76 10.56 -5.86 -17.97
CA ALA A 76 9.33 -6.35 -18.59
C ALA A 76 9.67 -7.61 -19.40
N TYR A 77 9.16 -8.75 -18.97
CA TYR A 77 9.21 -10.00 -19.70
C TYR A 77 8.06 -10.03 -20.70
N LEU A 78 8.35 -10.18 -21.98
CA LEU A 78 7.35 -10.19 -23.04
C LEU A 78 6.82 -11.59 -23.31
N ILE A 79 5.64 -11.70 -23.91
CA ILE A 79 4.96 -12.97 -24.22
C ILE A 79 5.76 -13.79 -25.23
N ASP A 80 6.44 -13.13 -26.18
CA ASP A 80 7.30 -13.75 -27.20
C ASP A 80 8.65 -14.26 -26.66
N GLY A 81 8.94 -14.03 -25.38
CA GLY A 81 10.19 -14.41 -24.72
C GLY A 81 11.27 -13.32 -24.71
N ASN A 82 11.06 -12.19 -25.40
CA ASN A 82 11.96 -11.04 -25.32
C ASN A 82 11.89 -10.40 -23.94
N VAL A 83 12.97 -9.70 -23.55
CA VAL A 83 13.05 -9.05 -22.25
C VAL A 83 13.51 -7.61 -22.40
N PHE A 84 12.66 -6.68 -22.00
CA PHE A 84 13.01 -5.27 -21.87
C PHE A 84 13.53 -4.99 -20.47
N ARG A 85 14.68 -4.32 -20.35
CA ARG A 85 15.30 -3.96 -19.06
C ARG A 85 15.82 -2.53 -19.11
N ILE A 86 15.59 -1.79 -18.02
CA ILE A 86 16.22 -0.49 -17.79
C ILE A 86 16.65 -0.36 -16.32
N PRO A 87 17.68 0.44 -16.04
CA PRO A 87 18.02 0.82 -14.67
C PRO A 87 16.84 1.52 -13.97
N ILE A 88 16.69 1.29 -12.67
CA ILE A 88 15.66 1.98 -11.86
C ILE A 88 15.82 3.50 -11.90
N ALA A 89 17.05 4.01 -12.05
CA ALA A 89 17.28 5.45 -12.21
C ALA A 89 16.57 6.04 -13.45
N GLU A 90 16.30 5.23 -14.47
CA GLU A 90 15.63 5.66 -15.71
C GLU A 90 14.10 5.54 -15.65
N THR A 91 13.52 5.07 -14.54
CA THR A 91 12.06 4.97 -14.38
C THR A 91 11.40 6.30 -13.99
N GLU A 92 12.19 7.32 -13.65
CA GLU A 92 11.72 8.65 -13.23
C GLU A 92 10.61 9.25 -14.13
N PRO A 93 10.63 9.12 -15.47
CA PRO A 93 9.58 9.66 -16.34
C PRO A 93 8.18 9.11 -16.06
N PHE A 94 8.08 7.91 -15.46
CA PHE A 94 6.81 7.27 -15.13
C PHE A 94 6.63 6.97 -13.63
N THR A 95 7.62 7.25 -12.78
CA THR A 95 7.50 7.26 -11.32
C THR A 95 6.56 8.35 -10.82
N ARG A 96 5.71 8.00 -9.84
CA ARG A 96 4.85 8.99 -9.20
C ARG A 96 5.65 9.84 -8.20
N LYS A 97 5.67 11.16 -8.44
CA LYS A 97 6.43 12.11 -7.60
C LYS A 97 5.98 12.18 -6.13
N ASN A 98 4.74 11.79 -5.82
CA ASN A 98 4.24 11.69 -4.43
C ASN A 98 4.93 10.58 -3.62
N CYS A 99 5.57 9.59 -4.25
CA CYS A 99 6.35 8.57 -3.55
C CYS A 99 7.60 9.16 -2.88
N HIS A 100 8.14 10.28 -3.40
CA HIS A 100 9.40 10.89 -2.95
C HIS A 100 9.33 11.57 -1.57
N ILE A 101 8.19 11.52 -0.90
CA ILE A 101 7.98 12.03 0.47
C ILE A 101 7.52 10.91 1.43
N CYS A 102 7.47 9.65 0.98
CA CYS A 102 7.14 8.50 1.82
C CYS A 102 8.43 7.90 2.36
N THR A 103 8.57 7.73 3.67
CA THR A 103 9.76 7.11 4.27
C THR A 103 9.52 5.64 4.62
N ASP A 104 8.27 5.24 4.86
CA ASP A 104 7.87 3.87 5.18
C ASP A 104 8.08 2.94 3.97
N TYR A 105 9.05 2.02 4.07
CA TYR A 105 9.33 1.00 3.05
C TYR A 105 8.59 -0.31 3.32
N THR A 106 8.52 -0.72 4.59
CA THR A 106 8.12 -2.05 5.03
C THR A 106 6.69 -2.15 5.56
N SER A 107 5.87 -1.11 5.38
CA SER A 107 4.48 -1.03 5.82
C SER A 107 4.32 -1.17 7.34
N ASP A 108 4.86 -0.20 8.07
CA ASP A 108 5.17 -0.30 9.50
C ASP A 108 3.96 -0.47 10.42
N VAL A 109 2.76 -0.10 9.94
CA VAL A 109 1.48 -0.20 10.67
C VAL A 109 0.54 -1.29 10.15
N SER A 110 1.09 -2.30 9.45
CA SER A 110 0.36 -3.51 9.05
C SER A 110 0.33 -4.55 10.18
N ASP A 111 -0.51 -5.59 10.04
CA ASP A 111 -0.45 -6.77 10.92
C ASP A 111 0.69 -7.71 10.48
N ILE A 112 0.84 -7.85 9.17
CA ILE A 112 1.87 -8.66 8.49
C ILE A 112 2.40 -7.84 7.32
N SER A 113 3.72 -7.76 7.16
CA SER A 113 4.34 -7.16 5.98
C SER A 113 5.05 -8.20 5.13
N VAL A 114 4.94 -8.08 3.81
CA VAL A 114 5.50 -9.06 2.86
C VAL A 114 6.23 -8.34 1.72
N GLY A 115 7.41 -8.84 1.36
CA GLY A 115 8.09 -8.44 0.13
C GLY A 115 9.31 -9.30 -0.19
N SER A 116 9.85 -9.15 -1.39
CA SER A 116 10.88 -10.07 -1.91
C SER A 116 12.30 -9.82 -1.37
N VAL A 117 12.60 -8.58 -0.96
CA VAL A 117 13.95 -8.20 -0.52
C VAL A 117 14.33 -8.90 0.78
N GLY A 118 15.53 -9.49 0.80
CA GLY A 118 16.08 -10.17 1.98
C GLY A 118 15.98 -11.69 1.91
N SER A 119 15.12 -12.21 1.04
CA SER A 119 14.89 -13.64 0.82
C SER A 119 15.42 -14.13 -0.53
N PRO A 120 15.70 -15.43 -0.67
CA PRO A 120 16.11 -16.03 -1.94
C PRO A 120 14.96 -16.04 -2.97
N LYS A 121 15.29 -16.43 -4.21
CA LYS A 121 14.28 -16.56 -5.28
C LYS A 121 13.16 -17.51 -4.84
N TYR A 122 11.92 -17.17 -5.20
CA TYR A 122 10.70 -17.91 -4.83
C TYR A 122 10.37 -17.92 -3.33
N HIS A 123 11.02 -17.07 -2.55
CA HIS A 123 10.64 -16.78 -1.17
C HIS A 123 10.26 -15.30 -1.05
N SER A 124 9.50 -14.98 -0.01
CA SER A 124 9.26 -13.62 0.46
C SER A 124 9.81 -13.46 1.86
N THR A 125 10.32 -12.28 2.16
CA THR A 125 10.50 -11.83 3.53
C THR A 125 9.13 -11.47 4.12
N VAL A 126 8.84 -12.01 5.29
CA VAL A 126 7.64 -11.70 6.08
C VAL A 126 8.06 -11.05 7.39
N ILE A 127 7.51 -9.88 7.70
CA ILE A 127 7.67 -9.19 8.98
C ILE A 127 6.34 -9.27 9.73
N VAL A 128 6.35 -9.88 10.90
CA VAL A 128 5.20 -10.00 11.79
C VAL A 128 5.18 -8.81 12.73
N ARG A 129 4.11 -8.02 12.74
CA ARG A 129 4.07 -6.74 13.47
C ARG A 129 3.11 -6.71 14.63
N SER A 130 1.94 -7.32 14.47
CA SER A 130 0.91 -7.36 15.51
C SER A 130 0.72 -8.76 16.07
N GLN A 131 0.15 -8.86 17.28
CA GLN A 131 -0.21 -10.16 17.86
C GLN A 131 -1.20 -10.93 16.98
N LYS A 132 -2.11 -10.22 16.30
CA LYS A 132 -3.02 -10.79 15.31
C LYS A 132 -2.23 -11.37 14.12
N GLY A 133 -1.27 -10.61 13.59
CA GLY A 133 -0.38 -11.07 12.53
C GLY A 133 0.41 -12.31 12.95
N LYS A 134 0.90 -12.35 14.19
CA LYS A 134 1.60 -13.51 14.75
C LYS A 134 0.73 -14.75 14.78
N GLN A 135 -0.48 -14.64 15.32
CA GLN A 135 -1.44 -15.76 15.36
C GLN A 135 -1.73 -16.33 13.96
N ILE A 136 -1.91 -15.44 12.96
CA ILE A 136 -2.15 -15.86 11.57
C ILE A 136 -0.93 -16.58 10.99
N ILE A 137 0.28 -16.04 11.15
CA ILE A 137 1.49 -16.64 10.59
C ILE A 137 1.83 -17.96 11.26
N ASP A 138 1.76 -18.03 12.59
CA ASP A 138 2.00 -19.26 13.35
C ASP A 138 1.04 -20.38 12.91
N ALA A 139 -0.24 -20.04 12.69
CA ALA A 139 -1.23 -21.00 12.23
C ALA A 139 -1.01 -21.42 10.76
N CYS A 140 -0.66 -20.48 9.88
CA CYS A 140 -0.30 -20.80 8.49
C CYS A 140 0.89 -21.79 8.42
N ILE A 141 1.88 -21.64 9.31
CA ILE A 141 3.02 -22.56 9.42
C ILE A 141 2.56 -23.92 9.94
N ALA A 142 1.79 -23.93 11.05
CA ALA A 142 1.34 -25.16 11.69
C ALA A 142 0.44 -26.02 10.80
N GLU A 143 -0.40 -25.39 9.96
CA GLU A 143 -1.30 -26.07 9.03
C GLU A 143 -0.67 -26.31 7.64
N GLY A 144 0.59 -25.91 7.43
CA GLY A 144 1.33 -26.21 6.20
C GLY A 144 0.96 -25.35 4.99
N TYR A 145 0.33 -24.18 5.18
CA TYR A 145 0.08 -23.22 4.10
C TYR A 145 1.36 -22.53 3.64
N ILE A 146 2.30 -22.33 4.56
CA ILE A 146 3.59 -21.70 4.31
C ILE A 146 4.70 -22.44 5.06
N GLU A 147 5.90 -22.42 4.50
CA GLU A 147 7.13 -22.83 5.18
C GLU A 147 7.94 -21.58 5.51
N ALA A 148 8.39 -21.46 6.76
CA ALA A 148 9.13 -20.31 7.25
C ALA A 148 10.46 -20.74 7.86
N GLU A 149 11.51 -19.98 7.56
CA GLU A 149 12.81 -20.06 8.20
C GLU A 149 13.23 -18.68 8.71
N ALA A 150 14.17 -18.62 9.65
CA ALA A 150 14.73 -17.35 10.08
C ALA A 150 15.42 -16.65 8.90
N ILE A 151 15.18 -15.35 8.74
CA ILE A 151 15.87 -14.60 7.68
C ILE A 151 17.39 -14.64 7.91
N SER A 152 18.16 -14.79 6.84
CA SER A 152 19.62 -14.74 6.93
C SER A 152 20.10 -13.35 7.36
N ARG A 153 21.20 -13.27 8.11
CA ARG A 153 21.78 -11.98 8.52
C ARG A 153 22.04 -11.05 7.33
N LYS A 154 22.62 -11.58 6.26
CA LYS A 154 22.86 -10.82 5.01
C LYS A 154 21.56 -10.32 4.38
N GLY A 155 20.49 -11.12 4.45
CA GLY A 155 19.16 -10.76 3.96
C GLY A 155 18.56 -9.61 4.75
N GLN A 156 18.63 -9.68 6.07
CA GLN A 156 18.19 -8.61 6.96
C GLN A 156 19.01 -7.33 6.77
N ASP A 157 20.34 -7.41 6.72
CA ASP A 157 21.22 -6.25 6.48
C ASP A 157 20.89 -5.56 5.15
N LEU A 158 20.59 -6.34 4.10
CA LEU A 158 20.16 -5.80 2.80
C LEU A 158 18.81 -5.09 2.90
N LEU A 159 17.86 -5.67 3.63
CA LEU A 159 16.54 -5.09 3.83
C LEU A 159 16.64 -3.74 4.57
N GLU A 160 17.36 -3.71 5.70
CA GLU A 160 17.63 -2.50 6.48
C GLU A 160 18.32 -1.43 5.63
N LYS A 161 19.29 -1.82 4.80
CA LYS A 161 19.97 -0.90 3.88
C LYS A 161 19.00 -0.27 2.87
N ILE A 162 18.10 -1.06 2.27
CA ILE A 162 17.14 -0.55 1.27
C ILE A 162 16.10 0.37 1.94
N ALA A 163 15.62 0.01 3.13
CA ALA A 163 14.69 0.85 3.87
C ALA A 163 15.35 2.19 4.26
N ASN A 164 16.57 2.16 4.81
CA ASN A 164 17.36 3.36 5.12
C ASN A 164 17.61 4.25 3.91
N GLN A 165 17.86 3.67 2.73
CA GLN A 165 18.02 4.43 1.50
C GLN A 165 16.75 5.21 1.14
N LYS A 166 15.58 4.57 1.29
CA LYS A 166 14.28 5.23 1.06
C LYS A 166 14.07 6.37 2.06
N ILE A 167 14.25 6.10 3.34
CA ILE A 167 14.11 7.07 4.43
C ILE A 167 15.03 8.27 4.16
N SER A 168 16.33 8.03 4.02
CA SER A 168 17.33 9.09 3.83
C SER A 168 17.07 9.95 2.58
N LYS A 169 16.77 9.29 1.44
CA LYS A 169 16.48 9.98 0.16
C LYS A 169 15.25 10.87 0.31
N ASN A 170 14.16 10.33 0.83
CA ASN A 170 12.88 11.01 0.89
C ASN A 170 12.84 12.06 2.01
N THR A 171 13.61 11.87 3.09
CA THR A 171 13.84 12.87 4.12
C THR A 171 14.45 14.15 3.60
N ARG A 172 15.50 14.03 2.77
CA ARG A 172 16.08 15.18 2.09
C ARG A 172 15.06 15.89 1.19
N ILE A 173 14.21 15.13 0.50
CA ILE A 173 13.23 15.69 -0.44
C ILE A 173 12.11 16.43 0.31
N TYR A 174 11.53 15.85 1.36
CA TYR A 174 10.45 16.52 2.07
C TYR A 174 10.95 17.75 2.84
N LYS A 175 12.15 17.70 3.45
CA LYS A 175 12.77 18.89 4.07
C LYS A 175 12.96 20.03 3.07
N LYS A 176 13.39 19.71 1.84
CA LYS A 176 13.49 20.70 0.76
C LYS A 176 12.13 21.28 0.37
N ARG A 177 11.06 20.48 0.40
CA ARG A 177 9.69 20.95 0.12
C ARG A 177 9.21 21.90 1.21
N GLU A 178 9.39 21.56 2.48
CA GLU A 178 8.98 22.41 3.59
C GLU A 178 9.73 23.75 3.59
N ALA A 179 11.04 23.74 3.29
CA ALA A 179 11.86 24.95 3.19
C ALA A 179 11.39 25.95 2.11
N ILE A 180 10.57 25.52 1.14
CA ILE A 180 10.00 26.37 0.08
C ILE A 180 8.48 26.56 0.23
N GLY A 181 7.93 26.33 1.42
CA GLY A 181 6.51 26.51 1.70
C GLY A 181 5.60 25.46 1.07
N ARG A 182 6.11 24.26 0.75
CA ARG A 182 5.30 23.12 0.32
C ARG A 182 5.18 22.11 1.46
N PRO A 183 4.09 22.14 2.25
CA PRO A 183 3.99 21.33 3.46
C PRO A 183 4.04 19.83 3.16
N VAL A 184 4.57 19.07 4.13
CA VAL A 184 4.52 17.61 4.16
C VAL A 184 4.03 17.20 5.55
N LEU A 185 2.73 17.40 5.77
CA LEU A 185 2.09 17.28 7.10
C LEU A 185 2.29 15.90 7.73
N SER A 186 2.30 14.84 6.92
CA SER A 186 2.56 13.46 7.37
C SER A 186 3.96 13.21 7.95
N LYS A 187 4.82 14.24 7.99
CA LYS A 187 6.17 14.19 8.54
C LYS A 187 6.38 15.13 9.73
N ARG A 188 5.32 15.83 10.16
CA ARG A 188 5.31 16.65 11.38
C ARG A 188 4.86 15.76 12.53
N GLN A 189 5.70 15.66 13.55
CA GLN A 189 5.39 14.93 14.77
C GLN A 189 4.36 15.73 15.55
N ILE A 190 3.25 15.09 15.92
CA ILE A 190 2.20 15.65 16.76
C ILE A 190 1.63 14.56 17.67
N SER A 191 1.19 14.96 18.85
CA SER A 191 0.46 14.10 19.77
C SER A 191 -0.93 13.73 19.24
N GLU A 192 -1.54 12.71 19.83
CA GLU A 192 -2.94 12.35 19.55
C GLU A 192 -3.90 13.53 19.80
N GLU A 193 -3.70 14.31 20.87
CA GLU A 193 -4.55 15.48 21.20
C GLU A 193 -4.44 16.56 20.12
N GLU A 194 -3.22 16.95 19.74
CA GLU A 194 -2.98 17.91 18.66
C GLU A 194 -3.52 17.40 17.31
N PHE A 195 -3.47 16.09 17.07
CA PHE A 195 -4.05 15.49 15.87
C PHE A 195 -5.56 15.75 15.78
N TYR A 196 -6.30 15.55 16.88
CA TYR A 196 -7.73 15.85 16.92
C TYR A 196 -8.02 17.34 16.73
N ASP A 197 -7.25 18.21 17.39
CA ASP A 197 -7.42 19.66 17.31
C ASP A 197 -7.17 20.18 15.88
N GLU A 198 -6.07 19.77 15.26
CA GLU A 198 -5.72 20.20 13.90
C GLU A 198 -6.68 19.63 12.85
N CYS A 199 -7.00 18.33 12.93
CA CYS A 199 -7.92 17.72 11.97
C CYS A 199 -9.36 18.21 12.15
N GLY A 200 -9.78 18.51 13.39
CA GLY A 200 -11.10 19.06 13.72
C GLY A 200 -11.34 20.50 13.23
N LYS A 201 -10.32 21.16 12.68
CA LYS A 201 -10.45 22.48 12.03
C LYS A 201 -10.49 22.38 10.50
N CYS A 202 -10.32 21.19 9.94
CA CYS A 202 -10.04 21.00 8.52
C CYS A 202 -11.20 20.33 7.76
N GLN A 203 -11.53 20.86 6.59
CA GLN A 203 -12.52 20.29 5.66
C GLN A 203 -11.87 19.84 4.35
N PHE A 204 -12.69 19.46 3.36
CA PHE A 204 -12.18 19.06 2.04
C PHE A 204 -11.32 20.15 1.38
N ASP A 205 -11.61 21.44 1.57
CA ASP A 205 -10.80 22.53 1.01
C ASP A 205 -9.39 22.57 1.60
N ASN A 206 -9.23 22.26 2.89
CA ASN A 206 -7.91 22.07 3.49
C ASN A 206 -7.21 20.87 2.87
N LEU A 207 -7.89 19.72 2.74
CA LEU A 207 -7.33 18.54 2.06
C LEU A 207 -6.90 18.86 0.61
N GLN A 208 -7.70 19.64 -0.10
CA GLN A 208 -7.42 20.11 -1.45
C GLN A 208 -6.12 20.92 -1.48
N ASN A 209 -5.95 21.87 -0.57
CA ASN A 209 -4.76 22.73 -0.52
C ASN A 209 -3.52 21.98 -0.02
N ASP A 210 -3.63 21.27 1.10
CA ASP A 210 -2.50 20.68 1.83
C ASP A 210 -1.99 19.38 1.22
N VAL A 211 -2.83 18.67 0.47
CA VAL A 211 -2.47 17.35 -0.09
C VAL A 211 -2.60 17.31 -1.61
N ILE A 212 -3.73 17.74 -2.16
CA ILE A 212 -4.03 17.52 -3.59
C ILE A 212 -3.26 18.51 -4.46
N SER A 213 -3.41 19.81 -4.22
CA SER A 213 -2.80 20.91 -4.98
C SER A 213 -1.28 20.89 -4.92
N VAL A 214 -0.69 20.46 -3.80
CA VAL A 214 0.78 20.32 -3.64
C VAL A 214 1.34 19.01 -4.22
N GLY A 215 0.49 18.16 -4.80
CA GLY A 215 0.86 16.91 -5.47
C GLY A 215 1.27 15.78 -4.52
N SER A 216 0.81 15.79 -3.28
CA SER A 216 1.11 14.76 -2.27
C SER A 216 0.11 13.58 -2.29
N CYS A 217 -1.08 13.77 -2.86
CA CYS A 217 -2.13 12.74 -2.94
C CYS A 217 -1.62 11.42 -3.55
N VAL A 218 -1.79 10.31 -2.83
CA VAL A 218 -1.34 8.96 -3.26
C VAL A 218 -2.40 8.17 -4.02
N LEU A 219 -3.59 8.74 -4.24
CA LEU A 219 -4.71 8.08 -4.93
C LEU A 219 -5.15 6.76 -4.25
N CYS A 220 -5.20 6.74 -2.92
CA CYS A 220 -5.65 5.55 -2.19
C CYS A 220 -7.18 5.35 -2.22
N GLY A 221 -7.98 6.43 -2.26
CA GLY A 221 -9.44 6.34 -2.22
C GLY A 221 -10.07 6.58 -0.85
N ALA A 222 -9.28 6.68 0.21
CA ALA A 222 -9.77 6.84 1.58
C ALA A 222 -10.78 7.99 1.74
N CYS A 223 -10.47 9.17 1.20
CA CYS A 223 -11.36 10.34 1.24
C CYS A 223 -12.70 10.17 0.52
N GLU A 224 -12.76 9.36 -0.55
CA GLU A 224 -14.00 9.07 -1.28
C GLU A 224 -14.83 8.01 -0.54
N TYR A 225 -14.17 7.11 0.19
CA TYR A 225 -14.82 6.05 0.97
C TYR A 225 -15.46 6.60 2.25
N VAL A 226 -14.75 7.45 3.00
CA VAL A 226 -15.26 8.00 4.27
C VAL A 226 -16.22 9.18 4.10
N CYS A 227 -16.48 9.61 2.86
CA CYS A 227 -17.36 10.75 2.62
C CYS A 227 -18.82 10.32 2.84
N PRO A 228 -19.51 10.81 3.90
CA PRO A 228 -20.82 10.30 4.29
C PRO A 228 -21.92 10.66 3.29
N ILE A 229 -21.70 11.70 2.49
CA ILE A 229 -22.66 12.17 1.52
C ILE A 229 -22.17 12.00 0.08
N ASP A 230 -21.07 11.30 -0.20
CA ASP A 230 -20.50 11.20 -1.57
C ASP A 230 -20.21 12.58 -2.24
N ALA A 231 -19.86 13.59 -1.45
CA ALA A 231 -19.37 14.87 -1.94
C ALA A 231 -17.97 14.78 -2.55
N VAL A 232 -17.14 13.85 -2.08
CA VAL A 232 -15.79 13.62 -2.59
C VAL A 232 -15.78 12.42 -3.52
N GLN A 233 -15.38 12.64 -4.78
CA GLN A 233 -15.23 11.57 -5.77
C GLN A 233 -13.86 11.59 -6.44
N ILE A 234 -13.37 10.45 -6.88
CA ILE A 234 -12.15 10.36 -7.68
C ILE A 234 -12.48 10.53 -9.16
N ASN A 235 -12.16 11.71 -9.69
CA ASN A 235 -12.26 12.02 -11.11
C ASN A 235 -10.87 12.32 -11.69
N ASN A 236 -10.55 11.75 -12.86
CA ASN A 236 -9.26 11.97 -13.53
C ASN A 236 -8.05 11.77 -12.61
N ARG A 237 -8.10 10.71 -11.79
CA ARG A 237 -7.01 10.29 -10.88
C ARG A 237 -6.71 11.29 -9.75
N LYS A 238 -7.67 12.13 -9.37
CA LYS A 238 -7.59 12.98 -8.18
C LYS A 238 -8.95 13.05 -7.47
N PRO A 239 -8.97 13.23 -6.14
CA PRO A 239 -10.20 13.58 -5.45
C PRO A 239 -10.68 14.96 -5.90
N VAL A 240 -11.98 15.10 -6.08
CA VAL A 240 -12.67 16.35 -6.39
C VAL A 240 -13.94 16.44 -5.55
N SER A 241 -14.32 17.66 -5.17
CA SER A 241 -15.65 17.93 -4.63
C SER A 241 -16.65 18.02 -5.79
N VAL A 242 -17.70 17.21 -5.77
CA VAL A 242 -18.76 17.19 -6.79
C VAL A 242 -20.07 17.82 -6.30
N LYS A 243 -20.18 18.08 -5.00
CA LYS A 243 -21.27 18.81 -4.36
C LYS A 243 -20.80 19.37 -3.01
N GLU A 244 -21.61 20.23 -2.42
CA GLU A 244 -21.30 20.88 -1.15
C GLU A 244 -21.04 19.85 -0.04
N CYS A 245 -19.99 20.07 0.74
CA CYS A 245 -19.63 19.25 1.89
C CYS A 245 -20.47 19.68 3.10
N GLU A 246 -20.85 18.73 3.96
CA GLU A 246 -21.45 19.08 5.25
C GLU A 246 -20.45 19.88 6.09
N GLU A 247 -20.94 20.93 6.76
CA GLU A 247 -20.17 21.65 7.77
C GLU A 247 -19.77 20.69 8.90
N ASP A 248 -18.60 20.91 9.50
CA ASP A 248 -18.07 20.14 10.63
C ASP A 248 -17.87 18.61 10.37
N CYS A 249 -17.76 18.19 9.10
CA CYS A 249 -17.55 16.77 8.74
C CYS A 249 -16.14 16.22 9.06
N HIS A 250 -15.07 16.83 8.54
CA HIS A 250 -13.65 16.46 8.75
C HIS A 250 -13.18 15.06 8.32
N ALA A 251 -14.08 14.12 8.01
CA ALA A 251 -13.79 12.70 7.79
C ALA A 251 -12.63 12.45 6.79
N CYS A 252 -12.64 13.15 5.66
CA CYS A 252 -11.63 12.99 4.62
C CYS A 252 -10.22 13.40 5.07
N TYR A 253 -10.11 14.38 5.98
CA TYR A 253 -8.85 14.87 6.50
C TYR A 253 -8.28 13.91 7.57
N PHE A 254 -9.15 13.38 8.44
CA PHE A 254 -8.82 12.29 9.36
C PHE A 254 -8.34 11.03 8.62
N ALA A 255 -8.99 10.63 7.53
CA ALA A 255 -8.66 9.40 6.81
C ALA A 255 -7.40 9.49 5.92
N CYS A 256 -6.99 10.70 5.51
CA CYS A 256 -5.93 10.87 4.54
C CYS A 256 -4.55 10.47 5.12
N PRO A 257 -3.75 9.60 4.46
CA PRO A 257 -2.41 9.23 4.93
C PRO A 257 -1.34 10.32 4.69
N ARG A 258 -1.75 11.48 4.15
CA ARG A 258 -0.86 12.61 3.79
C ARG A 258 -1.14 13.89 4.56
N THR A 259 -2.17 13.88 5.40
CA THR A 259 -2.36 14.88 6.46
C THR A 259 -1.48 14.49 7.65
N PHE A 260 -1.70 15.08 8.82
CA PHE A 260 -0.98 14.71 10.04
C PHE A 260 -1.10 13.22 10.38
N ILE A 261 -0.16 12.73 11.18
CA ILE A 261 -0.16 11.37 11.73
C ILE A 261 0.19 11.52 13.20
N SER A 262 -0.66 10.99 14.09
CA SER A 262 -0.37 10.98 15.53
C SER A 262 0.78 10.02 15.85
N ASP A 263 1.53 10.38 16.88
CA ASP A 263 2.48 9.54 17.61
C ASP A 263 1.95 8.16 18.03
N ALA A 264 0.64 8.00 18.22
CA ALA A 264 0.03 6.71 18.52
C ALA A 264 -0.06 5.75 17.32
N ILE A 265 0.09 6.26 16.09
CA ILE A 265 0.21 5.45 14.87
C ILE A 265 1.68 5.32 14.48
N TYR A 266 2.39 6.45 14.43
CA TYR A 266 3.81 6.50 14.11
C TYR A 266 4.56 7.17 15.26
N PRO A 267 5.18 6.40 16.16
CA PRO A 267 5.88 6.95 17.31
C PRO A 267 7.04 7.86 16.89
N GLU A 268 7.43 8.72 17.81
CA GLU A 268 8.61 9.57 17.64
C GLU A 268 9.85 8.71 17.33
N GLY A 269 10.64 9.14 16.34
CA GLY A 269 11.83 8.39 15.93
C GLY A 269 11.54 7.15 15.07
N ILE A 270 10.32 6.92 14.57
CA ILE A 270 10.04 5.77 13.68
C ILE A 270 10.99 5.68 12.48
N ASP A 271 11.36 6.84 11.90
CA ASP A 271 12.29 6.90 10.76
C ASP A 271 13.76 6.59 11.15
N GLU A 272 14.07 6.46 12.45
CA GLU A 272 15.37 5.98 12.97
C GLU A 272 15.43 4.44 13.05
N GLN A 273 14.27 3.77 12.98
CA GLN A 273 14.12 2.32 12.96
C GLN A 273 13.77 1.88 11.52
N PRO A 274 14.74 1.39 10.72
CA PRO A 274 14.54 1.21 9.28
C PRO A 274 13.44 0.21 8.90
N LEU A 275 13.14 -0.75 9.79
CA LEU A 275 12.10 -1.76 9.59
C LEU A 275 10.84 -1.49 10.44
N GLY A 276 10.80 -0.35 11.16
CA GLY A 276 9.83 -0.06 12.19
C GLY A 276 9.86 -1.07 13.34
N GLU A 277 8.83 -1.04 14.18
CA GLU A 277 8.63 -2.04 15.23
C GLU A 277 8.05 -3.34 14.64
N TYR A 278 8.56 -4.48 15.10
CA TYR A 278 8.09 -5.80 14.69
C TYR A 278 8.37 -6.84 15.78
N LEU A 279 7.63 -7.95 15.72
CA LEU A 279 7.78 -9.10 16.61
C LEU A 279 8.80 -10.09 16.05
N GLU A 280 8.62 -10.49 14.79
CA GLU A 280 9.43 -11.54 14.15
C GLU A 280 9.64 -11.25 12.66
N ILE A 281 10.71 -11.80 12.08
CA ILE A 281 11.04 -11.70 10.65
C ILE A 281 11.47 -13.05 10.11
N TYR A 282 10.84 -13.46 9.00
CA TYR A 282 11.03 -14.77 8.38
C TYR A 282 11.34 -14.64 6.89
N SER A 283 12.03 -15.64 6.36
CA SER A 283 12.05 -15.98 4.95
C SER A 283 11.02 -17.09 4.73
N VAL A 284 10.08 -16.89 3.82
CA VAL A 284 8.87 -17.73 3.70
C VAL A 284 8.64 -18.16 2.25
N LYS A 285 8.23 -19.41 2.02
CA LYS A 285 7.69 -19.89 0.74
C LYS A 285 6.32 -20.53 0.93
N ALA A 286 5.47 -20.44 -0.09
CA ALA A 286 4.24 -21.21 -0.19
C ALA A 286 4.35 -22.18 -1.38
N ASP A 287 4.34 -23.48 -1.10
CA ASP A 287 4.52 -24.53 -2.12
C ASP A 287 3.25 -24.73 -2.97
N SER A 288 2.08 -24.40 -2.43
CA SER A 288 0.77 -24.66 -3.03
C SER A 288 0.34 -23.62 -4.07
N ILE A 289 0.97 -22.44 -4.12
CA ILE A 289 0.58 -21.34 -5.00
C ILE A 289 1.77 -20.79 -5.77
N MET A 290 1.79 -21.02 -7.09
CA MET A 290 2.75 -20.36 -7.98
C MET A 290 2.52 -18.84 -7.99
N GLY A 291 3.51 -18.07 -7.51
CA GLY A 291 3.48 -16.61 -7.51
C GLY A 291 4.87 -16.00 -7.67
N GLN A 292 4.91 -14.75 -8.14
CA GLN A 292 6.15 -14.02 -8.49
C GLN A 292 7.21 -14.00 -7.38
N ASP A 293 6.78 -14.00 -6.12
CA ASP A 293 7.65 -13.97 -4.93
C ASP A 293 7.23 -15.06 -3.90
N GLY A 294 6.97 -16.27 -4.39
CA GLY A 294 6.72 -17.43 -3.51
C GLY A 294 5.29 -17.56 -3.00
N GLY A 295 4.33 -16.85 -3.58
CA GLY A 295 2.89 -17.07 -3.32
C GLY A 295 2.38 -16.71 -1.92
N VAL A 296 3.24 -16.18 -1.04
CA VAL A 296 2.98 -16.03 0.40
C VAL A 296 1.73 -15.20 0.72
N VAL A 297 1.55 -14.04 0.08
CA VAL A 297 0.35 -13.21 0.29
C VAL A 297 -0.91 -13.99 -0.08
N SER A 298 -0.91 -14.66 -1.24
CA SER A 298 -2.05 -15.47 -1.67
C SER A 298 -2.33 -16.62 -0.72
N ALA A 299 -1.29 -17.31 -0.21
CA ALA A 299 -1.44 -18.40 0.75
C ALA A 299 -2.08 -17.93 2.06
N ILE A 300 -1.63 -16.79 2.59
CA ILE A 300 -2.24 -16.18 3.78
C ILE A 300 -3.71 -15.81 3.52
N LEU A 301 -4.02 -15.19 2.37
CA LEU A 301 -5.41 -14.85 2.04
C LEU A 301 -6.31 -16.09 1.90
N VAL A 302 -5.81 -17.17 1.30
CA VAL A 302 -6.53 -18.45 1.20
C VAL A 302 -6.78 -19.02 2.59
N TYR A 303 -5.77 -19.07 3.45
CA TYR A 303 -5.91 -19.49 4.84
C TYR A 303 -6.99 -18.69 5.59
N LEU A 304 -6.99 -17.36 5.45
CA LEU A 304 -7.94 -16.48 6.11
C LEU A 304 -9.39 -16.74 5.67
N LEU A 305 -9.61 -17.07 4.39
CA LEU A 305 -10.92 -17.41 3.85
C LEU A 305 -11.37 -18.82 4.24
N GLU A 306 -10.51 -19.84 4.10
CA GLU A 306 -10.85 -21.23 4.39
C GLU A 306 -11.19 -21.45 5.87
N ASN A 307 -10.50 -20.72 6.76
CA ASN A 307 -10.74 -20.76 8.20
C ASN A 307 -11.77 -19.73 8.69
N ASN A 308 -12.47 -19.02 7.78
CA ASN A 308 -13.48 -18.01 8.12
C ASN A 308 -12.99 -16.93 9.11
N ILE A 309 -11.70 -16.58 9.05
CA ILE A 309 -11.12 -15.50 9.86
C ILE A 309 -11.61 -14.15 9.32
N VAL A 310 -11.80 -14.07 8.00
CA VAL A 310 -12.42 -12.95 7.29
C VAL A 310 -13.49 -13.47 6.33
N ASP A 311 -14.49 -12.64 6.05
CA ASP A 311 -15.55 -12.97 5.09
C ASP A 311 -15.11 -12.72 3.64
N GLU A 312 -14.30 -11.67 3.44
CA GLU A 312 -13.86 -11.19 2.13
C GLU A 312 -12.40 -10.75 2.18
N VAL A 313 -11.73 -10.77 1.03
CA VAL A 313 -10.37 -10.23 0.87
C VAL A 313 -10.35 -9.20 -0.26
N SER A 314 -9.59 -8.12 -0.06
CA SER A 314 -9.31 -7.12 -1.09
C SER A 314 -8.09 -7.55 -1.90
N VAL A 315 -8.32 -7.84 -3.17
CA VAL A 315 -7.28 -8.19 -4.14
C VAL A 315 -7.18 -7.14 -5.24
N VAL A 316 -6.04 -7.12 -5.92
CA VAL A 316 -5.80 -6.26 -7.09
C VAL A 316 -5.59 -7.14 -8.31
N GLY A 317 -6.60 -7.20 -9.18
CA GLY A 317 -6.51 -7.83 -10.47
C GLY A 317 -6.16 -6.83 -11.57
N GLU A 318 -6.40 -7.28 -12.80
CA GLU A 318 -6.28 -6.47 -14.00
C GLU A 318 -7.66 -6.19 -14.58
N ASP A 319 -7.81 -4.97 -15.06
CA ASP A 319 -8.97 -4.52 -15.78
C ASP A 319 -9.14 -5.31 -17.09
N LYS A 320 -10.37 -5.76 -17.34
CA LYS A 320 -10.69 -6.62 -18.49
C LYS A 320 -10.46 -5.92 -19.84
N ASP A 321 -10.60 -4.59 -19.87
CA ASP A 321 -10.54 -3.80 -21.11
C ASP A 321 -9.22 -3.02 -21.24
N ALA A 322 -8.34 -3.11 -20.23
CA ALA A 322 -7.08 -2.39 -20.20
C ALA A 322 -5.96 -3.23 -19.57
N PRO A 323 -5.10 -3.87 -20.38
CA PRO A 323 -3.97 -4.66 -19.91
C PRO A 323 -3.13 -3.90 -18.89
N TRP A 324 -2.75 -4.57 -17.80
CA TRP A 324 -1.96 -4.02 -16.70
C TRP A 324 -2.57 -2.81 -15.97
N ARG A 325 -3.82 -2.42 -16.28
CA ARG A 325 -4.52 -1.40 -15.49
C ARG A 325 -5.02 -2.09 -14.22
N PRO A 326 -4.55 -1.69 -13.03
CA PRO A 326 -4.91 -2.36 -11.79
C PRO A 326 -6.35 -2.02 -11.38
N GLU A 327 -7.13 -3.05 -11.07
CA GLU A 327 -8.49 -2.94 -10.56
C GLU A 327 -8.59 -3.66 -9.22
N SER A 328 -9.08 -2.95 -8.19
CA SER A 328 -9.32 -3.54 -6.87
C SER A 328 -10.75 -4.05 -6.78
N TYR A 329 -10.92 -5.22 -6.16
CA TYR A 329 -12.24 -5.79 -5.88
C TYR A 329 -12.19 -6.66 -4.62
N LEU A 330 -13.36 -6.85 -4.01
CA LEU A 330 -13.55 -7.81 -2.93
C LEU A 330 -13.96 -9.17 -3.50
N THR A 331 -13.46 -10.24 -2.88
CA THR A 331 -13.89 -11.59 -3.19
C THR A 331 -13.84 -12.46 -1.95
N SER A 332 -14.74 -13.44 -1.89
CA SER A 332 -14.70 -14.56 -0.94
C SER A 332 -14.27 -15.87 -1.62
N LYS A 333 -13.92 -15.83 -2.92
CA LYS A 333 -13.57 -17.00 -3.72
C LYS A 333 -12.06 -17.15 -3.80
N ILE A 334 -11.56 -18.32 -3.38
CA ILE A 334 -10.15 -18.71 -3.46
C ILE A 334 -9.59 -18.59 -4.89
N GLN A 335 -10.38 -18.97 -5.90
CA GLN A 335 -9.97 -18.90 -7.31
C GLN A 335 -9.63 -17.47 -7.76
N ASP A 336 -10.36 -16.48 -7.26
CA ASP A 336 -10.11 -15.07 -7.60
C ASP A 336 -8.79 -14.59 -6.96
N VAL A 337 -8.47 -15.06 -5.75
CA VAL A 337 -7.19 -14.78 -5.07
C VAL A 337 -6.01 -15.32 -5.85
N ILE A 338 -6.11 -16.56 -6.33
CA ILE A 338 -5.05 -17.20 -7.14
C ILE A 338 -4.89 -16.46 -8.48
N LYS A 339 -6.01 -16.12 -9.13
CA LYS A 339 -6.00 -15.39 -10.41
C LYS A 339 -5.41 -13.98 -10.28
N ALA A 340 -5.61 -13.32 -9.14
CA ALA A 340 -5.10 -11.98 -8.88
C ALA A 340 -3.60 -11.94 -8.52
N ALA A 341 -2.94 -13.09 -8.36
CA ALA A 341 -1.52 -13.18 -7.99
C ALA A 341 -0.58 -12.42 -8.96
N GLY A 342 0.60 -12.07 -8.46
CA GLY A 342 1.62 -11.31 -9.20
C GLY A 342 1.52 -9.79 -9.00
N THR A 343 2.63 -9.10 -9.26
CA THR A 343 2.79 -7.68 -8.92
C THR A 343 2.30 -6.77 -10.05
N LYS A 344 1.46 -5.78 -9.69
CA LYS A 344 1.03 -4.71 -10.60
C LYS A 344 1.68 -3.41 -10.15
N TYR A 345 2.67 -2.91 -10.89
CA TYR A 345 3.44 -1.70 -10.51
C TYR A 345 2.74 -0.37 -10.85
N SER A 346 1.41 -0.38 -10.96
CA SER A 346 0.62 0.83 -11.14
C SER A 346 -0.31 1.03 -9.95
N THR A 347 -0.59 2.27 -9.59
CA THR A 347 -1.52 2.54 -8.48
C THR A 347 -2.96 2.32 -8.89
N THR A 348 -3.72 1.68 -8.01
CA THR A 348 -5.19 1.73 -7.99
C THR A 348 -5.66 2.25 -6.63
N THR A 349 -6.93 2.62 -6.56
CA THR A 349 -7.63 2.90 -5.31
C THR A 349 -7.86 1.57 -4.58
N ILE A 350 -6.80 1.05 -3.96
CA ILE A 350 -6.83 -0.28 -3.33
C ILE A 350 -7.80 -0.28 -2.15
N GLY A 351 -8.62 -1.33 -2.04
CA GLY A 351 -9.55 -1.59 -0.94
C GLY A 351 -10.75 -0.67 -0.95
N PHE A 352 -10.56 0.63 -0.73
CA PHE A 352 -11.63 1.58 -0.38
C PHE A 352 -12.74 1.70 -1.43
N LYS A 353 -12.40 1.67 -2.72
CA LYS A 353 -13.41 1.70 -3.79
C LYS A 353 -14.14 0.36 -3.94
N ALA A 354 -13.48 -0.74 -3.59
CA ALA A 354 -14.03 -2.09 -3.60
C ALA A 354 -14.90 -2.39 -2.38
N LEU A 355 -14.72 -1.66 -1.28
CA LEU A 355 -15.60 -1.72 -0.12
C LEU A 355 -16.98 -1.17 -0.53
N THR A 356 -17.91 -2.08 -0.87
CA THR A 356 -19.25 -1.73 -1.36
C THR A 356 -20.19 -1.22 -0.27
N ASN A 357 -19.82 -1.37 1.01
CA ASN A 357 -20.58 -0.85 2.13
C ASN A 357 -20.15 0.59 2.43
N LYS A 358 -20.39 1.50 1.47
CA LYS A 358 -20.54 2.91 1.81
C LYS A 358 -21.82 3.04 2.64
N LYS A 359 -21.74 3.70 3.78
CA LYS A 359 -22.91 3.94 4.63
C LYS A 359 -23.94 4.78 3.89
#